data_AF-A0A1F8XE21-F1
#
_entry.id   AF-A0A1F8XE21-F1
#
_cell.length_a   1.000
_cell.length_b   1.000
_cell.length_c   1.000
_cell.angle_alpha   90.00
_cell.angle_beta   90.00
_cell.angle_gamma   90.00
#
_symmetry.space_group_name_H-M   'P 1'
#
loop_
_entity.id
_entity.type
_entity.pdbx_description
1 polymer ?
#
loop_
_entity_poly.entity_id
_entity_poly.type
_entity_poly.pdbx_seq_one_letter_code
_entity_poly.pdbx_strand_id
1 'polypeptide(L)'
;MKKILLLPFCLSRDAQEKAETLAAEEGYVVVVAHSTARALAEVRRHAGPGTGAPVRIVGVVCEGRAKKVWAGLVLLKARQWGKRILRRRVRRIELARVAIMDGTKSLFGRRRCRVGRNAPDFEGLRRALRGGDTFMTA
;
A
#
# COMPACT_ATOMS: atom_id res chain seq x y z
N MET A 1 11.61 -9.38 8.53
CA MET A 1 10.34 -8.69 8.25
C MET A 1 10.14 -8.62 6.75
N LYS A 2 8.99 -9.06 6.22
CA LYS A 2 8.75 -8.99 4.76
C LYS A 2 8.33 -7.57 4.39
N LYS A 3 9.01 -6.95 3.42
CA LYS A 3 8.74 -5.58 2.96
C LYS A 3 8.15 -5.62 1.54
N ILE A 4 7.01 -4.98 1.33
CA ILE A 4 6.26 -5.00 0.05
C ILE A 4 5.89 -3.57 -0.34
N LEU A 5 6.20 -3.18 -1.57
CA LEU A 5 5.74 -1.94 -2.17
C LEU A 5 4.67 -2.27 -3.21
N LEU A 6 3.47 -1.73 -3.03
CA LEU A 6 2.36 -1.86 -3.97
C LEU A 6 2.29 -0.62 -4.85
N LEU A 7 2.57 -0.81 -6.14
CA LEU A 7 2.47 0.24 -7.15
C LEU A 7 1.19 0.08 -7.97
N PRO A 8 0.49 1.17 -8.33
CA PRO A 8 -0.62 1.10 -9.26
C PRO A 8 -0.09 1.12 -10.69
N PHE A 9 -0.75 0.38 -11.59
CA PHE A 9 -0.41 0.34 -13.02
C PHE A 9 -0.49 1.69 -13.75
N CYS A 10 -1.03 2.72 -13.10
CA CYS A 10 -1.21 4.04 -13.73
C CYS A 10 0.06 4.91 -13.71
N LEU A 11 1.12 4.51 -13.02
CA LEU A 11 2.38 5.25 -13.01
C LEU A 11 3.08 5.22 -14.37
N SER A 12 3.82 6.27 -14.72
CA SER A 12 4.71 6.21 -15.89
C SER A 12 5.81 5.18 -15.69
N ARG A 13 6.40 4.73 -16.80
CA ARG A 13 7.51 3.77 -16.75
C ARG A 13 8.67 4.31 -15.91
N ASP A 14 9.11 5.54 -16.19
CA ASP A 14 10.16 6.22 -15.44
C ASP A 14 9.82 6.34 -13.94
N ALA A 15 8.55 6.59 -13.62
CA ALA A 15 8.11 6.67 -12.23
C ALA A 15 8.08 5.30 -11.53
N GLN A 16 7.76 4.22 -12.26
CA GLN A 16 7.84 2.86 -11.74
C GLN A 16 9.30 2.46 -11.52
N GLU A 17 10.18 2.67 -12.49
CA GLU A 17 11.62 2.35 -12.38
C GLU A 17 12.28 3.11 -11.22
N LYS A 18 11.95 4.39 -11.05
CA LYS A 18 12.43 5.18 -9.91
C LYS A 18 11.88 4.68 -8.57
N ALA A 19 10.60 4.29 -8.52
CA ALA A 19 10.01 3.72 -7.32
C ALA A 19 10.61 2.34 -6.98
N GLU A 20 10.92 1.53 -8.00
CA GLU A 20 11.59 0.23 -7.86
C GLU A 20 13.02 0.39 -7.32
N THR A 21 13.75 1.39 -7.80
CA THR A 21 15.09 1.70 -7.30
C THR A 21 15.05 2.05 -5.80
N LEU A 22 14.16 2.96 -5.40
CA LEU A 22 13.97 3.33 -3.99
C LEU A 22 13.52 2.14 -3.13
N ALA A 23 12.69 1.26 -3.69
CA ALA A 23 12.25 0.05 -3.02
C ALA A 23 13.41 -0.92 -2.80
N ALA A 24 14.25 -1.11 -3.81
CA ALA A 24 15.42 -2.00 -3.75
C ALA A 24 16.42 -1.54 -2.69
N GLU A 25 16.72 -0.24 -2.62
CA GLU A 25 17.57 0.37 -1.58
C GLU A 25 17.11 0.02 -0.16
N GLU A 26 15.80 -0.08 0.05
CA GLU A 26 15.19 -0.34 1.35
C GLU A 26 14.79 -1.83 1.55
N GLY A 27 15.13 -2.71 0.59
CA GLY A 27 14.86 -4.15 0.63
C GLY A 27 13.39 -4.54 0.44
N TYR A 28 12.63 -3.75 -0.31
CA TYR A 28 11.22 -3.98 -0.61
C TYR A 28 11.05 -4.81 -1.90
N VAL A 29 10.15 -5.79 -1.85
CA VAL A 29 9.65 -6.46 -3.06
C VAL A 29 8.54 -5.60 -3.66
N VAL A 30 8.71 -5.23 -4.94
CA VAL A 30 7.72 -4.44 -5.67
C VAL A 30 6.65 -5.34 -6.28
N VAL A 31 5.40 -4.95 -6.12
CA VAL A 31 4.24 -5.60 -6.74
C VAL A 31 3.43 -4.54 -7.46
N VAL A 32 3.38 -4.64 -8.79
CA VAL A 32 2.53 -3.79 -9.62
C VAL A 32 1.12 -4.37 -9.67
N ALA A 33 0.17 -3.62 -9.13
CA ALA A 33 -1.23 -4.00 -9.12
C ALA A 33 -1.95 -3.43 -10.36
N HIS A 34 -2.29 -4.32 -11.31
CA HIS A 34 -3.11 -3.99 -12.48
C HIS A 34 -4.59 -3.74 -12.17
N SER A 35 -5.02 -4.04 -10.94
CA SER A 35 -6.36 -3.72 -10.46
C SER A 35 -6.37 -3.54 -8.93
N THR A 36 -7.37 -2.83 -8.41
CA THR A 36 -7.56 -2.73 -6.95
C THR A 36 -7.91 -4.07 -6.33
N ALA A 37 -8.62 -4.94 -7.05
CA ALA A 37 -8.88 -6.30 -6.59
C ALA A 37 -7.57 -7.09 -6.40
N ARG A 38 -6.62 -6.97 -7.34
CA ARG A 38 -5.30 -7.59 -7.23
C ARG A 38 -4.49 -7.02 -6.07
N ALA A 39 -4.48 -5.70 -5.89
CA ALA A 39 -3.82 -5.06 -4.74
C ALA A 39 -4.38 -5.59 -3.41
N LEU A 40 -5.71 -5.68 -3.28
CA LEU A 40 -6.37 -6.20 -2.08
C LEU A 40 -6.13 -7.69 -1.88
N ALA A 41 -6.08 -8.48 -2.95
CA ALA A 41 -5.75 -9.91 -2.87
C ALA A 41 -4.33 -10.13 -2.34
N GLU A 42 -3.36 -9.30 -2.77
CA GLU A 42 -1.99 -9.37 -2.28
C GLU A 42 -1.92 -9.02 -0.79
N VAL A 43 -2.57 -7.92 -0.37
CA VAL A 43 -2.67 -7.56 1.05
C VAL A 43 -3.33 -8.69 1.86
N ARG A 44 -4.42 -9.28 1.37
CA ARG A 44 -5.12 -10.39 2.04
C ARG A 44 -4.27 -11.65 2.15
N ARG A 45 -3.49 -11.98 1.13
CA ARG A 45 -2.54 -13.10 1.14
C ARG A 45 -1.54 -12.96 2.28
N HIS A 46 -1.06 -11.74 2.54
CA HIS A 46 -0.11 -11.49 3.62
C HIS A 46 -0.78 -11.25 4.98
N ALA A 47 -2.08 -10.91 5.01
CA ALA A 47 -2.87 -10.73 6.23
C ALA A 47 -3.51 -12.02 6.79
N GLY A 48 -3.39 -13.14 6.06
CA GLY A 48 -3.85 -14.45 6.50
C GLY A 48 -3.06 -15.04 7.69
N PRO A 49 -3.58 -16.09 8.36
CA PRO A 49 -2.88 -16.81 9.41
C PRO A 49 -1.72 -17.63 8.81
N GLY A 50 -0.61 -16.96 8.50
CA GLY A 50 0.57 -17.60 7.93
C GLY A 50 1.86 -17.00 8.52
N THR A 51 2.78 -17.87 8.92
CA THR A 51 4.18 -17.62 9.33
C THR A 51 4.45 -16.72 10.54
N GLY A 52 3.50 -15.91 11.04
CA GLY A 52 3.69 -15.02 12.21
C GLY A 52 4.68 -13.86 12.01
N ALA A 53 5.60 -13.97 11.05
CA ALA A 53 6.64 -12.98 10.76
C ALA A 53 6.03 -11.64 10.30
N PRO A 54 6.43 -10.48 10.88
CA PRO A 54 5.88 -9.17 10.52
C PRO A 54 5.99 -8.83 9.03
N VAL A 55 5.00 -8.09 8.50
CA VAL A 55 5.00 -7.54 7.13
C VAL A 55 4.84 -6.04 7.17
N ARG A 56 5.60 -5.35 6.34
CA ARG A 56 5.45 -3.94 6.03
C ARG A 56 5.01 -3.78 4.59
N ILE A 57 3.90 -3.10 4.37
CA ILE A 57 3.29 -2.86 3.06
C ILE A 57 3.20 -1.35 2.86
N VAL A 58 3.92 -0.82 1.87
CA VAL A 58 3.76 0.56 1.42
C VAL A 58 2.88 0.56 0.17
N GLY A 59 1.81 1.35 0.14
CA GLY A 59 0.91 1.44 -1.00
C GLY A 59 0.91 2.82 -1.64
N VAL A 60 1.23 2.91 -2.92
CA VAL A 60 1.02 4.11 -3.72
C VAL A 60 -0.43 4.13 -4.20
N VAL A 61 -1.20 5.13 -3.78
CA VAL A 61 -2.64 5.19 -4.06
C VAL A 61 -3.10 6.61 -4.40
N CYS A 62 -4.07 6.72 -5.29
CA CYS A 62 -4.79 7.98 -5.53
C CYS A 62 -5.71 8.30 -4.34
N GLU A 63 -5.93 9.58 -4.00
CA GLU A 63 -6.80 9.99 -2.89
C GLU A 63 -8.20 9.32 -2.92
N GLY A 64 -8.86 9.24 -4.09
CA GLY A 64 -10.18 8.61 -4.23
C GLY A 64 -10.18 7.11 -3.92
N ARG A 65 -9.09 6.37 -4.25
CA ARG A 65 -8.92 4.97 -3.83
C ARG A 65 -8.44 4.88 -2.39
N ALA A 66 -7.70 5.88 -1.90
CA ALA A 66 -7.18 5.92 -0.54
C ALA A 66 -8.31 5.87 0.48
N LYS A 67 -9.43 6.59 0.27
CA LYS A 67 -10.61 6.50 1.16
C LYS A 67 -11.20 5.09 1.25
N LYS A 68 -11.31 4.39 0.11
CA LYS A 68 -11.85 3.02 0.05
C LYS A 68 -10.89 1.99 0.65
N VAL A 69 -9.60 2.13 0.37
CA VAL A 69 -8.56 1.29 0.96
C VAL A 69 -8.51 1.51 2.47
N TRP A 70 -8.57 2.77 2.93
CA TRP A 70 -8.62 3.10 4.36
C TRP A 70 -9.82 2.46 5.05
N ALA A 71 -11.03 2.55 4.50
CA ALA A 71 -12.20 1.88 5.03
C ALA A 71 -12.00 0.35 5.12
N GLY A 72 -11.40 -0.27 4.09
CA GLY A 72 -11.04 -1.69 4.10
C GLY A 72 -9.97 -2.05 5.15
N LEU A 73 -8.99 -1.16 5.38
CA LEU A 73 -7.96 -1.34 6.40
C LEU A 73 -8.50 -1.18 7.82
N VAL A 74 -9.42 -0.24 8.05
CA VAL A 74 -10.15 -0.09 9.32
C VAL A 74 -10.96 -1.35 9.61
N LEU A 75 -11.66 -1.91 8.61
CA LEU A 75 -12.36 -3.18 8.75
C LEU A 75 -11.41 -4.35 9.06
N LEU A 76 -10.23 -4.38 8.42
CA LEU A 76 -9.20 -5.39 8.72
C LEU A 76 -8.69 -5.26 10.16
N LYS A 77 -8.45 -4.03 10.64
CA LYS A 77 -8.06 -3.76 12.04
C LYS A 77 -9.13 -4.25 13.01
N ALA A 78 -10.41 -3.94 12.76
CA ALA A 78 -11.53 -4.40 13.58
C ALA A 78 -11.61 -5.94 13.60
N ARG A 79 -11.45 -6.60 12.45
CA ARG A 79 -11.44 -8.06 12.37
C ARG A 79 -10.24 -8.69 13.07
N GLN A 80 -9.06 -8.06 12.98
CA GLN A 80 -7.86 -8.50 13.70
C GLN A 80 -7.99 -8.32 15.20
N TRP A 81 -8.60 -7.21 15.64
CA TRP A 81 -8.93 -6.98 17.05
C TRP A 81 -9.87 -8.07 17.59
N GLY A 82 -10.95 -8.41 16.85
CA GLY A 82 -11.82 -9.53 17.20
C GLY A 82 -11.09 -10.89 17.26
N LYS A 83 -10.11 -11.13 16.37
CA LYS A 83 -9.27 -12.34 16.42
C LYS A 83 -8.31 -12.35 17.62
N ARG A 84 -7.80 -11.19 18.04
CA ARG A 84 -6.95 -11.04 19.23
C ARG A 84 -7.74 -11.32 20.51
N ILE A 85 -9.00 -10.88 20.58
CA ILE A 85 -9.94 -11.23 21.66
C ILE A 85 -10.17 -12.75 21.72
N LEU A 86 -10.28 -13.41 20.57
CA LEU A 86 -10.41 -14.86 20.44
C LEU A 86 -9.08 -15.63 20.62
N ARG A 87 -8.02 -15.01 21.16
CA ARG A 87 -6.66 -15.58 21.34
C ARG A 87 -6.03 -16.21 20.09
N ARG A 88 -6.49 -15.85 18.89
CA ARG A 88 -5.89 -16.32 17.63
C ARG A 88 -4.63 -15.51 17.33
N ARG A 89 -3.54 -16.17 16.91
CA ARG A 89 -2.29 -15.49 16.52
C ARG A 89 -2.55 -14.53 15.34
N VAL A 90 -2.31 -13.23 15.57
CA VAL A 90 -2.44 -12.18 14.57
C VAL A 90 -1.04 -11.72 14.14
N ARG A 91 -0.82 -11.64 12.83
CA ARG A 91 0.43 -11.16 12.24
C ARG A 91 0.51 -9.63 12.33
N ARG A 92 1.66 -9.08 12.74
CA ARG A 92 1.90 -7.62 12.71
C ARG A 92 2.00 -7.13 11.28
N ILE A 93 1.15 -6.17 10.93
CA ILE A 93 1.12 -5.55 9.60
C ILE A 93 1.35 -4.06 9.76
N GLU A 94 2.38 -3.55 9.10
CA GLU A 94 2.69 -2.13 8.99
C GLU A 94 2.23 -1.61 7.64
N LEU A 95 1.42 -0.56 7.62
CA LEU A 95 0.88 -0.01 6.38
C LEU A 95 1.29 1.45 6.23
N ALA A 96 1.96 1.77 5.13
CA ALA A 96 2.26 3.14 4.73
C ALA A 96 1.52 3.50 3.44
N ARG A 97 1.19 4.78 3.26
CA ARG A 97 0.48 5.28 2.07
C ARG A 97 1.29 6.39 1.41
N VAL A 98 1.27 6.43 0.09
CA VAL A 98 1.94 7.45 -0.70
C VAL A 98 0.96 7.98 -1.74
N ALA A 99 0.84 9.30 -1.82
CA ALA A 99 -0.05 9.94 -2.78
C ALA A 99 0.55 9.91 -4.20
N ILE A 100 -0.32 9.98 -5.20
CA ILE A 100 0.08 10.27 -6.58
C ILE A 100 -0.13 11.75 -6.81
N MET A 101 0.92 12.46 -7.24
CA MET A 101 0.94 13.91 -7.40
C MET A 101 0.12 14.37 -8.60
N ASP A 102 0.06 13.56 -9.66
CA ASP A 102 -0.65 13.90 -10.89
C ASP A 102 -2.09 13.37 -10.91
N GLY A 103 -3.05 14.27 -11.15
CA GLY A 103 -4.47 13.98 -11.39
C GLY A 103 -5.42 14.75 -10.48
N THR A 104 -6.52 15.27 -11.05
CA THR A 104 -7.50 16.09 -10.33
C THR A 104 -8.26 15.28 -9.26
N LYS A 105 -8.31 15.82 -8.03
CA LYS A 105 -9.03 15.25 -6.88
C LYS A 105 -10.51 15.04 -7.21
N SER A 106 -11.05 13.86 -6.95
CA SER A 106 -12.49 13.60 -6.98
C SER A 106 -12.89 12.81 -5.74
N LEU A 107 -14.04 13.19 -5.18
CA LEU A 107 -14.67 12.54 -4.01
C LEU A 107 -14.92 11.03 -4.21
N PHE A 108 -14.98 10.55 -5.46
CA PHE A 108 -15.31 9.17 -5.83
C PHE A 108 -14.31 8.49 -6.79
N GLY A 109 -13.08 9.00 -6.92
CA GLY A 109 -12.07 8.40 -7.81
C GLY A 109 -11.28 9.45 -8.56
N ARG A 110 -10.98 9.19 -9.84
CA ARG A 110 -10.34 10.14 -10.75
C ARG A 110 -11.29 10.47 -11.90
N ARG A 111 -11.50 11.76 -12.20
CA ARG A 111 -12.08 12.19 -13.49
C ARG A 111 -11.06 12.15 -14.63
N ARG A 112 -9.76 12.24 -14.33
CA ARG A 112 -8.67 12.14 -15.32
C ARG A 112 -7.50 11.34 -14.73
N CYS A 113 -7.48 10.03 -14.97
CA CYS A 113 -6.30 9.19 -14.72
C CYS A 113 -5.59 9.00 -16.06
N ARG A 114 -4.45 9.66 -16.28
CA ARG A 114 -3.64 9.39 -17.47
C ARG A 114 -2.78 8.17 -17.18
N VAL A 115 -3.29 6.99 -17.53
CA VAL A 115 -2.57 5.71 -17.34
C VAL A 115 -1.20 5.83 -18.02
N GLY A 116 -0.14 5.41 -17.32
CA GLY A 116 1.23 5.47 -17.84
C GLY A 116 1.88 6.85 -17.80
N ARG A 117 1.29 7.85 -17.14
CA ARG A 117 1.83 9.23 -17.09
C ARG A 117 1.83 9.88 -15.70
N ASN A 118 1.50 9.13 -14.65
CA ASN A 118 1.46 9.70 -13.30
C ASN A 118 2.75 9.44 -12.54
N ALA A 119 3.10 10.36 -11.65
CA ALA A 119 4.20 10.19 -10.69
C ALA A 119 3.69 10.11 -9.24
N PRO A 120 4.28 9.24 -8.39
CA PRO A 120 4.07 9.30 -6.95
C PRO A 120 4.74 10.55 -6.35
N ASP A 121 4.33 10.93 -5.16
CA ASP A 121 5.15 11.77 -4.29
C ASP A 121 6.40 10.97 -3.91
N PHE A 122 7.53 11.23 -4.59
CA PHE A 122 8.77 10.50 -4.36
C PHE A 122 9.39 10.80 -2.98
N GLU A 123 9.16 11.99 -2.44
CA GLU A 123 9.66 12.33 -1.11
C GLU A 123 8.86 11.59 -0.04
N GLY A 124 7.53 11.63 -0.15
CA GLY A 124 6.63 10.81 0.66
C GLY A 124 6.89 9.32 0.52
N LEU A 125 7.20 8.84 -0.70
CA LEU A 125 7.58 7.45 -0.93
C LEU A 125 8.84 7.07 -0.17
N ARG A 126 9.89 7.88 -0.28
CA ARG A 126 11.16 7.64 0.41
C ARG A 126 10.96 7.63 1.93
N ARG A 127 10.21 8.59 2.48
CA ARG A 127 9.86 8.60 3.92
C ARG A 127 9.08 7.36 4.34
N ALA A 128 8.06 6.97 3.56
CA ALA A 128 7.23 5.80 3.83
C ALA A 128 8.04 4.49 3.81
N LEU A 129 8.96 4.33 2.86
CA LEU A 129 9.83 3.15 2.77
C LEU A 129 10.80 3.06 3.97
N ARG A 130 11.32 4.20 4.44
CA ARG A 130 12.25 4.26 5.58
C ARG A 130 11.62 4.01 6.95
N GLY A 131 10.32 4.25 7.11
CA GLY A 131 9.69 4.15 8.44
C GLY A 131 8.72 5.25 8.78
N GLY A 132 8.92 6.46 8.22
CA GLY A 132 8.39 7.71 8.74
C GLY A 132 6.87 7.83 8.71
N ASP A 133 6.21 7.32 7.67
CA ASP A 133 4.77 7.52 7.44
C ASP A 133 3.95 6.24 7.69
N THR A 134 4.23 5.54 8.79
CA THR A 134 3.50 4.31 9.14
C THR A 134 2.11 4.66 9.68
N PHE A 135 1.05 4.43 8.90
CA PHE A 135 -0.33 4.78 9.27
C PHE A 135 -0.99 3.78 10.21
N MET A 136 -0.50 2.54 10.24
CA MET A 136 -1.07 1.52 11.11
C MET A 136 -0.01 0.49 11.50
N THR A 137 0.11 0.27 12.81
CA THR A 137 0.80 -0.85 13.45
C THR A 137 -0.26 -1.66 14.22
N ALA A 138 -0.40 -2.95 13.94
CA ALA A 138 -1.41 -3.82 14.57
C ALA A 138 -0.77 -5.00 15.32
#